data_AF-X1C9D7-F1
#
_entry.id   AF-X1C9D7-F1
#
_cell.length_a   1.000
_cell.length_b   1.000
_cell.length_c   1.000
_cell.angle_alpha   90.00
_cell.angle_beta   90.00
_cell.angle_gamma   90.00
#
_symmetry.space_group_name_H-M   'P 1'
#
loop_
_entity.id
_entity.type
_entity.pdbx_description
1 polymer ?
#
loop_
_entity_poly.entity_id
_entity_poly.type
_entity_poly.pdbx_seq_one_letter_code
_entity_poly.pdbx_strand_id
1 'polypeptide(L)'
;IKGRGDEDFMAVLWNMKVIAKVNGDSYSIVKRTKEGDVLNILPISPEHMRVTFNKQGRITKYTDKRTKKDYKPQEILHFSNDRVADEMGGTSVIATVQWALDARNEAMRDWRRISHISTVRILYVDEDDKPRLAALKTEYAAAINKGEVLIITGAPKDAGFQDLVLPNAEAFLAWIRYLENFIYIAIGIPKVIMLVKTVMPVVGSTPFLTAASIFSPSSTTPCIVFLIVFISPPLKSIAAPTPIAAPASLVKPPKPEPNFALMLAPRPAPAD
;
A
#
# COMPACT_ATOMS: atom_id res chain seq x y z
N ILE A 1 -17.95 -27.90 -8.31
CA ILE A 1 -18.19 -26.61 -7.62
C ILE A 1 -17.67 -25.50 -8.52
N LYS A 2 -18.54 -24.64 -9.03
CA LYS A 2 -18.14 -23.43 -9.78
C LYS A 2 -18.50 -22.22 -8.92
N GLY A 3 -17.66 -21.19 -8.87
CA GLY A 3 -17.92 -19.94 -8.15
C GLY A 3 -18.93 -19.06 -8.89
N ARG A 4 -18.56 -17.81 -9.22
CA ARG A 4 -19.46 -16.88 -9.94
C ARG A 4 -19.66 -17.20 -11.45
N GLY A 5 -19.30 -18.39 -11.90
CA GLY A 5 -19.46 -18.85 -13.29
C GLY A 5 -18.20 -19.57 -13.77
N ASP A 6 -17.12 -18.82 -13.90
CA ASP A 6 -15.83 -19.30 -14.46
C ASP A 6 -14.75 -19.50 -13.39
N GLU A 7 -15.07 -19.24 -12.12
CA GLU A 7 -14.12 -19.40 -11.03
C GLU A 7 -14.02 -20.88 -10.60
N ASP A 8 -12.81 -21.41 -10.66
CA ASP A 8 -12.47 -22.71 -10.09
C ASP A 8 -12.53 -22.68 -8.56
N PHE A 9 -12.76 -23.84 -7.95
CA PHE A 9 -12.79 -23.99 -6.49
C PHE A 9 -11.52 -23.44 -5.81
N MET A 10 -10.35 -23.67 -6.42
CA MET A 10 -9.07 -23.14 -5.91
C MET A 10 -9.00 -21.61 -5.96
N ALA A 11 -9.57 -20.99 -6.99
CA ALA A 11 -9.63 -19.53 -7.10
C ALA A 11 -10.54 -18.93 -6.01
N VAL A 12 -11.67 -19.59 -5.72
CA VAL A 12 -12.57 -19.17 -4.63
C VAL A 12 -11.87 -19.29 -3.27
N LEU A 13 -11.22 -20.42 -2.99
CA LEU A 13 -10.48 -20.60 -1.74
C LEU A 13 -9.33 -19.59 -1.59
N TRP A 14 -8.59 -19.35 -2.67
CA TRP A 14 -7.53 -18.35 -2.68
C TRP A 14 -8.08 -16.95 -2.35
N ASN A 15 -9.18 -16.56 -3.00
CA ASN A 15 -9.82 -15.27 -2.74
C ASN A 15 -10.28 -15.14 -1.28
N MET A 16 -10.92 -16.18 -0.74
CA MET A 16 -11.31 -16.19 0.68
C MET A 16 -10.10 -16.05 1.61
N LYS A 17 -8.99 -16.76 1.35
CA LYS A 17 -7.79 -16.65 2.17
C LYS A 17 -7.17 -15.26 2.11
N VAL A 18 -7.16 -14.62 0.93
CA VAL A 18 -6.69 -13.24 0.77
C VAL A 18 -7.57 -12.27 1.55
N ILE A 19 -8.90 -12.37 1.42
CA ILE A 19 -9.85 -11.51 2.13
C ILE A 19 -9.73 -11.70 3.65
N ALA A 20 -9.60 -12.94 4.14
CA ALA A 20 -9.40 -13.22 5.56
C ALA A 20 -8.10 -12.55 6.06
N LYS A 21 -7.00 -12.61 5.29
CA LYS A 21 -5.75 -11.97 5.68
C LYS A 21 -5.85 -10.43 5.74
N VAL A 22 -6.60 -9.84 4.80
CA VAL A 22 -6.80 -8.39 4.67
C VAL A 22 -7.75 -7.87 5.76
N ASN A 23 -8.90 -8.51 5.96
CA ASN A 23 -9.98 -8.00 6.80
C ASN A 23 -10.14 -8.73 8.15
N GLY A 24 -9.37 -9.79 8.40
CA GLY A 24 -9.52 -10.68 9.55
C GLY A 24 -10.44 -11.87 9.25
N ASP A 25 -11.60 -11.63 8.64
CA ASP A 25 -12.57 -12.68 8.31
C ASP A 25 -12.97 -12.68 6.82
N SER A 26 -13.37 -13.85 6.31
CA SER A 26 -13.97 -14.00 4.99
C SER A 26 -15.17 -14.94 5.04
N TYR A 27 -16.18 -14.64 4.22
CA TYR A 27 -17.44 -15.39 4.20
C TYR A 27 -17.81 -15.79 2.79
N SER A 28 -18.34 -17.00 2.62
CA SER A 28 -18.93 -17.45 1.36
C SER A 28 -20.24 -18.19 1.60
N ILE A 29 -21.27 -17.90 0.80
CA ILE A 29 -22.51 -18.68 0.82
C ILE A 29 -22.29 -19.99 0.09
N VAL A 30 -22.61 -21.10 0.76
CA VAL A 30 -22.61 -22.43 0.18
C VAL A 30 -24.03 -22.75 -0.30
N LYS A 31 -24.23 -22.76 -1.62
CA LYS A 31 -25.48 -23.23 -2.23
C LYS A 31 -25.42 -24.74 -2.37
N ARG A 32 -26.43 -25.43 -1.81
CA ARG A 32 -26.57 -26.89 -1.88
C ARG A 32 -27.78 -27.29 -2.71
N THR A 33 -27.70 -28.44 -3.36
CA THR A 33 -28.84 -29.08 -4.04
C THR A 33 -29.77 -29.73 -3.00
N LYS A 34 -30.95 -30.19 -3.43
CA LYS A 34 -31.92 -30.87 -2.56
C LYS A 34 -31.36 -32.16 -1.96
N GLU A 35 -30.45 -32.83 -2.67
CA GLU A 35 -29.76 -34.04 -2.20
C GLU A 35 -28.64 -33.74 -1.19
N GLY A 36 -28.28 -32.46 -0.98
CA GLY A 36 -27.25 -32.03 -0.02
C GLY A 36 -25.88 -31.73 -0.63
N ASP A 37 -25.68 -32.05 -1.92
CA ASP A 37 -24.44 -31.79 -2.66
C ASP A 37 -24.15 -30.29 -2.80
N VAL A 38 -22.86 -29.93 -2.81
CA VAL A 38 -22.42 -28.54 -2.95
C VAL A 38 -22.45 -28.12 -4.43
N LEU A 39 -23.41 -27.26 -4.77
CA LEU A 39 -23.58 -26.73 -6.12
C LEU A 39 -22.59 -25.60 -6.41
N ASN A 40 -22.54 -24.60 -5.53
CA ASN A 40 -21.78 -23.37 -5.73
C ASN A 40 -21.34 -22.76 -4.39
N ILE A 41 -20.17 -22.10 -4.38
CA ILE A 41 -19.65 -21.32 -3.26
C ILE A 41 -19.48 -19.87 -3.75
N LEU A 42 -20.22 -18.95 -3.15
CA LEU A 42 -20.23 -17.53 -3.54
C LEU A 42 -19.53 -16.70 -2.47
N PRO A 43 -18.32 -16.17 -2.72
CA PRO A 43 -17.65 -15.28 -1.79
C PRO A 43 -18.40 -13.96 -1.62
N ILE A 44 -18.44 -13.47 -0.39
CA ILE A 44 -19.10 -12.24 0.02
C ILE A 44 -18.13 -11.35 0.78
N SER A 45 -18.19 -10.04 0.51
CA SER A 45 -17.42 -9.06 1.28
C SER A 45 -17.82 -9.09 2.76
N PRO A 46 -16.85 -9.17 3.69
CA PRO A 46 -17.14 -9.20 5.12
C PRO A 46 -17.84 -7.92 5.63
N GLU A 47 -17.71 -6.80 4.93
CA GLU A 47 -18.42 -5.55 5.26
C GLU A 47 -19.94 -5.73 5.30
N HIS A 48 -20.46 -6.61 4.44
CA HIS A 48 -21.88 -6.89 4.32
C HIS A 48 -22.37 -8.00 5.25
N MET A 49 -21.48 -8.66 5.98
CA MET A 49 -21.85 -9.73 6.90
C MET A 49 -21.86 -9.23 8.35
N ARG A 50 -22.77 -9.78 9.15
CA ARG A 50 -22.77 -9.63 10.61
C ARG A 50 -22.87 -11.00 11.24
N VAL A 51 -21.91 -11.35 12.09
CA VAL A 51 -21.94 -12.59 12.87
C VAL A 51 -22.62 -12.32 14.21
N THR A 52 -23.56 -13.18 14.59
CA THR A 52 -24.21 -13.13 15.92
C THR A 52 -23.77 -14.33 16.74
N PHE A 53 -23.20 -14.07 17.91
CA PHE A 53 -22.75 -15.10 18.86
C PHE A 53 -23.78 -15.27 19.99
N ASN A 54 -23.88 -16.50 20.51
CA ASN A 54 -24.59 -16.74 21.77
C ASN A 54 -23.69 -16.43 22.98
N LYS A 55 -24.25 -16.53 24.20
CA LYS A 55 -23.50 -16.28 25.45
C LYS A 55 -22.31 -17.24 25.66
N GLN A 56 -22.32 -18.38 24.99
CA GLN A 56 -21.28 -19.41 25.04
C GLN A 56 -20.24 -19.24 23.91
N GLY A 57 -20.26 -18.13 23.17
CA GLY A 57 -19.31 -17.87 22.08
C GLY A 57 -19.52 -18.71 20.81
N ARG A 58 -20.65 -19.42 20.68
CA ARG A 58 -21.01 -20.15 19.45
C ARG A 58 -21.74 -19.23 18.49
N ILE A 59 -21.46 -19.39 17.20
CA ILE A 59 -22.12 -18.64 16.14
C ILE A 59 -23.57 -19.15 15.99
N THR A 60 -24.53 -18.24 16.20
CA THR A 60 -25.97 -18.55 16.08
C THR A 60 -26.44 -18.35 14.65
N LYS A 61 -26.06 -17.23 14.02
CA LYS A 61 -26.48 -16.86 12.67
C LYS A 61 -25.55 -15.84 12.03
N TYR A 62 -25.61 -15.78 10.71
CA TYR A 62 -24.96 -14.78 9.88
C TYR A 62 -26.03 -13.92 9.20
N THR A 63 -25.98 -12.60 9.34
CA THR A 63 -26.95 -11.69 8.72
C THR A 63 -26.27 -10.89 7.62
N ASP A 64 -26.77 -11.01 6.38
CA ASP A 64 -26.35 -10.14 5.28
C ASP A 64 -27.05 -8.78 5.39
N LYS A 65 -26.28 -7.71 5.61
CA LYS A 65 -26.77 -6.35 5.81
C LYS A 65 -27.50 -5.80 4.56
N ARG A 66 -27.18 -6.31 3.36
CA ARG A 66 -27.79 -5.83 2.10
C ARG A 66 -29.18 -6.41 1.91
N THR A 67 -29.30 -7.73 2.07
CA THR A 67 -30.55 -8.47 1.85
C THR A 67 -31.40 -8.63 3.10
N LYS A 68 -30.83 -8.34 4.29
CA LYS A 68 -31.37 -8.62 5.62
C LYS A 68 -31.73 -10.10 5.81
N LYS A 69 -31.15 -10.99 5.01
CA LYS A 69 -31.35 -12.42 5.10
C LYS A 69 -30.44 -12.99 6.17
N ASP A 70 -31.03 -13.77 7.07
CA ASP A 70 -30.31 -14.57 8.06
C ASP A 70 -29.97 -15.93 7.45
N TYR A 71 -28.71 -16.33 7.62
CA TYR A 71 -28.16 -17.62 7.22
C TYR A 71 -27.79 -18.43 8.46
N LYS A 72 -27.99 -19.73 8.36
CA LYS A 72 -27.55 -20.68 9.40
C LYS A 72 -26.05 -20.93 9.30
N PRO A 73 -25.38 -21.36 10.38
CA PRO A 73 -23.95 -21.62 10.35
C PRO A 73 -23.50 -22.64 9.29
N GLN A 74 -24.37 -23.59 8.93
CA GLN A 74 -24.08 -24.63 7.92
C GLN A 74 -24.17 -24.12 6.47
N GLU A 75 -24.74 -22.93 6.26
CA GLU A 75 -24.92 -22.32 4.93
C GLU A 75 -23.77 -21.37 4.55
N ILE A 76 -22.90 -21.02 5.52
CA ILE A 76 -21.78 -20.10 5.33
C ILE A 76 -20.46 -20.82 5.59
N LEU A 77 -19.57 -20.74 4.61
CA LEU A 77 -18.16 -21.06 4.81
C LEU A 77 -17.47 -19.80 5.35
N HIS A 78 -16.92 -19.87 6.56
CA HIS A 78 -16.27 -18.77 7.24
C HIS A 78 -14.80 -19.13 7.51
N PHE A 79 -13.87 -18.29 7.03
CA PHE A 79 -12.46 -18.36 7.44
C PHE A 79 -12.10 -17.14 8.28
N SER A 80 -11.47 -17.39 9.41
CA SER A 80 -10.85 -16.37 10.26
C SER A 80 -9.34 -16.47 10.15
N ASN A 81 -8.66 -15.33 10.08
CA ASN A 81 -7.21 -15.23 10.00
C ASN A 81 -6.61 -15.07 11.40
N ASP A 82 -5.64 -15.93 11.73
CA ASP A 82 -4.82 -15.83 12.95
C ASP A 82 -5.62 -15.58 14.24
N ARG A 83 -6.79 -16.22 14.37
CA ARG A 83 -7.63 -16.16 15.55
C ARG A 83 -6.91 -16.82 16.72
N VAL A 84 -6.78 -16.13 17.85
CA VAL A 84 -6.15 -16.62 19.07
C VAL A 84 -7.21 -16.85 20.16
N ALA A 85 -7.18 -18.02 20.80
CA ALA A 85 -8.05 -18.37 21.94
C ALA A 85 -9.55 -18.14 21.68
N ASP A 86 -10.20 -17.32 22.51
CA ASP A 86 -11.64 -17.05 22.54
C ASP A 86 -12.07 -15.81 21.75
N GLU A 87 -11.18 -15.22 20.95
CA GLU A 87 -11.49 -14.11 20.05
C GLU A 87 -12.71 -14.45 19.18
N MET A 88 -13.59 -13.48 18.91
CA MET A 88 -14.82 -13.76 18.15
C MET A 88 -14.59 -13.77 16.63
N GLY A 89 -13.52 -13.14 16.13
CA GLY A 89 -13.18 -13.04 14.72
C GLY A 89 -11.68 -13.16 14.50
N GLY A 90 -11.25 -13.08 13.25
CA GLY A 90 -9.84 -13.05 12.91
C GLY A 90 -9.20 -11.66 13.03
N THR A 91 -7.88 -11.63 13.13
CA THR A 91 -7.10 -10.40 13.19
C THR A 91 -6.63 -9.99 11.79
N SER A 92 -6.92 -8.74 11.41
CA SER A 92 -6.48 -8.14 10.15
C SER A 92 -4.98 -7.83 10.19
N VAL A 93 -4.25 -8.28 9.17
CA VAL A 93 -2.83 -7.92 9.02
C VAL A 93 -2.70 -6.42 8.72
N ILE A 94 -3.66 -5.80 8.03
CA ILE A 94 -3.63 -4.37 7.68
C ILE A 94 -3.60 -3.50 8.93
N ALA A 95 -4.41 -3.82 9.94
CA ALA A 95 -4.44 -3.07 11.18
C ALA A 95 -3.06 -3.01 11.86
N THR A 96 -2.28 -4.10 11.77
CA THR A 96 -0.94 -4.18 12.36
C THR A 96 0.13 -3.38 11.60
N VAL A 97 -0.03 -3.25 10.27
CA VAL A 97 0.96 -2.56 9.40
C VAL A 97 0.58 -1.13 9.05
N GLN A 98 -0.62 -0.67 9.41
CA GLN A 98 -1.15 0.64 9.05
C GLN A 98 -0.19 1.77 9.45
N TRP A 99 0.31 1.77 10.68
CA TRP A 99 1.23 2.81 11.17
C TRP A 99 2.53 2.86 10.36
N ALA A 100 3.07 1.70 9.96
CA ALA A 100 4.31 1.63 9.20
C ALA A 100 4.12 2.10 7.76
N LEU A 101 2.94 1.80 7.17
CA LEU A 101 2.55 2.31 5.86
C LEU A 101 2.39 3.83 5.88
N ASP A 102 1.72 4.38 6.89
CA ASP A 102 1.52 5.81 7.04
C ASP A 102 2.84 6.55 7.24
N ALA A 103 3.69 6.05 8.15
CA ALA A 103 5.03 6.59 8.39
C ALA A 103 5.91 6.54 7.13
N ARG A 104 5.81 5.46 6.33
CA ARG A 104 6.55 5.35 5.06
C ARG A 104 6.07 6.38 4.05
N ASN A 105 4.75 6.53 3.90
CA ASN A 105 4.16 7.48 2.96
C ASN A 105 4.43 8.93 3.38
N GLU A 106 4.46 9.21 4.68
CA GLU A 106 4.90 10.50 5.23
C GLU A 106 6.38 10.76 4.95
N ALA A 107 7.27 9.83 5.29
CA ALA A 107 8.70 9.96 5.01
C ALA A 107 9.01 10.20 3.52
N MET A 108 8.27 9.53 2.61
CA MET A 108 8.42 9.75 1.16
C MET A 108 7.91 11.12 0.72
N ARG A 109 6.83 11.63 1.32
CA ARG A 109 6.32 12.99 1.05
C ARG A 109 7.27 14.06 1.56
N ASP A 110 7.82 13.87 2.76
CA ASP A 110 8.81 14.77 3.36
C ASP A 110 10.09 14.78 2.55
N TRP A 111 10.60 13.62 2.14
CA TRP A 111 11.77 13.55 1.29
C TRP A 111 11.56 14.26 -0.05
N ARG A 112 10.38 14.11 -0.67
CA ARG A 112 10.00 14.85 -1.88
C ARG A 112 10.02 16.35 -1.64
N ARG A 113 9.51 16.80 -0.49
CA ARG A 113 9.49 18.23 -0.12
C ARG A 113 10.90 18.76 0.13
N ILE A 114 11.74 18.04 0.87
CA ILE A 114 13.14 18.41 1.14
C ILE A 114 13.92 18.46 -0.17
N SER A 115 13.76 17.47 -1.04
CA SER A 115 14.41 17.44 -2.36
C SER A 115 13.99 18.65 -3.21
N HIS A 116 12.72 19.04 -3.16
CA HIS A 116 12.22 20.24 -3.85
C HIS A 116 12.70 21.55 -3.22
N ILE A 117 12.89 21.62 -1.89
CA ILE A 117 13.43 22.81 -1.23
C ILE A 117 14.94 22.93 -1.43
N SER A 118 15.65 21.81 -1.59
CA SER A 118 17.10 21.78 -1.78
C SER A 118 17.59 22.56 -3.01
N THR A 119 16.71 22.75 -4.00
CA THR A 119 17.02 23.54 -5.19
C THR A 119 16.85 25.04 -4.96
N VAL A 120 16.19 25.45 -3.87
CA VAL A 120 16.00 26.86 -3.51
C VAL A 120 17.28 27.36 -2.87
N ARG A 121 17.89 28.36 -3.50
CA ARG A 121 19.05 29.07 -2.95
C ARG A 121 18.59 30.36 -2.28
N ILE A 122 19.31 30.81 -1.26
CA ILE A 122 19.08 32.11 -0.63
C ILE A 122 20.13 33.07 -1.18
N LEU A 123 19.65 34.16 -1.77
CA LEU A 123 20.49 35.23 -2.29
C LEU A 123 20.35 36.45 -1.38
N TYR A 124 21.46 36.89 -0.78
CA TYR A 124 21.54 38.16 -0.07
C TYR A 124 21.86 39.26 -1.08
N VAL A 125 20.99 40.28 -1.16
CA VAL A 125 21.18 41.45 -2.01
C VAL A 125 21.07 42.67 -1.11
N ASP A 126 22.14 43.48 -1.10
CA ASP A 126 22.16 44.79 -0.44
C ASP A 126 21.83 45.86 -1.49
N GLU A 127 20.54 46.24 -1.60
CA GLU A 127 20.04 47.22 -2.56
C GLU A 127 18.88 48.01 -1.93
N ASP A 128 19.03 49.34 -1.88
CA ASP A 128 18.05 50.25 -1.26
C ASP A 128 16.92 50.68 -2.22
N ASP A 129 17.10 50.50 -3.53
CA ASP A 129 16.16 50.94 -4.56
C ASP A 129 15.02 49.93 -4.80
N LYS A 130 13.81 50.27 -4.33
CA LYS A 130 12.59 49.44 -4.40
C LYS A 130 12.26 48.90 -5.81
N PRO A 131 12.26 49.70 -6.90
CA PRO A 131 12.01 49.21 -8.25
C PRO A 131 13.02 48.15 -8.74
N ARG A 132 14.31 48.31 -8.42
CA ARG A 132 15.34 47.32 -8.79
C ARG A 132 15.14 46.00 -8.07
N LEU A 133 14.82 46.05 -6.78
CA LEU A 133 14.50 44.86 -5.99
C LEU A 133 13.29 44.10 -6.55
N ALA A 134 12.27 44.80 -7.07
CA ALA A 134 11.11 44.18 -7.69
C ALA A 134 11.43 43.48 -9.03
N ALA A 135 12.29 44.10 -9.85
CA ALA A 135 12.79 43.48 -11.08
C ALA A 135 13.59 42.21 -10.77
N LEU A 136 14.52 42.28 -9.81
CA LEU A 136 15.30 41.13 -9.35
C LEU A 136 14.43 39.98 -8.84
N LYS A 137 13.38 40.26 -8.06
CA LYS A 137 12.43 39.22 -7.62
C LYS A 137 11.75 38.52 -8.78
N THR A 138 11.42 39.24 -9.84
CA THR A 138 10.72 38.70 -11.01
C THR A 138 11.67 37.86 -11.87
N GLU A 139 12.88 38.35 -12.11
CA GLU A 139 13.93 37.62 -12.82
C GLU A 139 14.33 36.36 -12.05
N TYR A 140 14.46 36.44 -10.72
CA TYR A 140 14.76 35.31 -9.86
C TYR A 140 13.65 34.24 -9.89
N ALA A 141 12.38 34.66 -9.86
CA ALA A 141 11.25 33.73 -9.99
C ALA A 141 11.22 33.05 -11.37
N ALA A 142 11.54 33.78 -12.45
CA ALA A 142 11.63 33.23 -13.80
C ALA A 142 12.81 32.24 -13.93
N ALA A 143 13.95 32.57 -13.34
CA ALA A 143 15.15 31.73 -13.29
C ALA A 143 14.89 30.40 -12.54
N ILE A 144 14.24 30.45 -11.37
CA ILE A 144 13.83 29.26 -10.62
C ILE A 144 12.92 28.36 -11.47
N ASN A 145 11.93 28.93 -12.15
CA ASN A 145 10.99 28.16 -12.96
C ASN A 145 11.64 27.51 -14.19
N LYS A 146 12.72 28.09 -14.71
CA LYS A 146 13.47 27.55 -15.85
C LYS A 146 14.59 26.57 -15.43
N GLY A 147 14.93 26.51 -14.15
CA GLY A 147 16.07 25.72 -13.66
C GLY A 147 17.43 26.34 -14.03
N GLU A 148 17.45 27.58 -14.50
CA GLU A 148 18.66 28.32 -14.86
C GLU A 148 19.00 29.26 -13.71
N VAL A 149 19.83 28.82 -12.75
CA VAL A 149 20.28 29.73 -11.67
C VAL A 149 21.66 30.28 -12.01
N LEU A 150 21.70 31.54 -12.45
CA LEU A 150 22.85 32.42 -12.24
C LEU A 150 22.45 33.88 -12.50
N ILE A 151 22.37 34.73 -11.47
CA ILE A 151 22.93 36.10 -11.53
C ILE A 151 23.31 36.53 -10.10
N ILE A 152 24.58 36.86 -9.90
CA ILE A 152 24.97 37.96 -9.01
C ILE A 152 25.93 38.88 -9.75
N THR A 153 25.52 40.15 -9.81
CA THR A 153 26.40 41.31 -9.88
C THR A 153 26.44 41.94 -8.49
N GLY A 154 27.60 41.89 -7.84
CA GLY A 154 27.88 42.39 -6.49
C GLY A 154 29.28 41.93 -6.07
N ALA A 155 30.05 42.78 -5.39
CA ALA A 155 31.42 42.45 -5.02
C ALA A 155 31.45 41.17 -4.15
N PRO A 156 32.43 40.26 -4.34
CA PRO A 156 32.49 38.94 -3.70
C PRO A 156 32.58 38.96 -2.16
N LYS A 157 32.55 40.14 -1.53
CA LYS A 157 32.65 40.32 -0.08
C LYS A 157 31.29 40.32 0.64
N ASP A 158 30.18 40.61 -0.05
CA ASP A 158 28.87 40.84 0.62
C ASP A 158 27.74 39.88 0.17
N ALA A 159 27.95 39.10 -0.89
CA ALA A 159 26.96 38.16 -1.41
C ALA A 159 27.44 36.71 -1.25
N GLY A 160 27.37 36.18 -0.03
CA GLY A 160 27.64 34.76 0.25
C GLY A 160 26.41 33.90 -0.05
N PHE A 161 26.55 32.84 -0.85
CA PHE A 161 25.52 31.81 -0.91
C PHE A 161 25.56 31.02 0.40
N GLN A 162 24.44 30.96 1.11
CA GLN A 162 24.27 29.95 2.15
C GLN A 162 23.75 28.69 1.47
N ASP A 163 24.64 27.72 1.27
CA ASP A 163 24.21 26.37 0.89
C ASP A 163 23.41 25.80 2.05
N LEU A 164 22.13 25.51 1.79
CA LEU A 164 21.31 24.76 2.72
C LEU A 164 21.91 23.36 2.85
N VAL A 165 22.54 23.10 4.00
CA VAL A 165 23.05 21.77 4.31
C VAL A 165 21.88 20.82 4.36
N LEU A 166 21.81 19.94 3.36
CA LEU A 166 20.78 18.92 3.32
C LEU A 166 20.98 17.96 4.50
N PRO A 167 19.88 17.53 5.14
CA PRO A 167 20.00 16.45 6.12
C PRO A 167 20.51 15.20 5.42
N ASN A 168 21.25 14.35 6.14
CA ASN A 168 21.89 13.18 5.58
C ASN A 168 20.84 12.27 4.88
N ALA A 169 20.91 12.19 3.55
CA ALA A 169 20.02 11.37 2.72
C ALA A 169 20.06 9.88 3.10
N GLU A 170 21.24 9.41 3.55
CA GLU A 170 21.43 8.01 3.96
C GLU A 170 20.58 7.65 5.18
N ALA A 171 20.47 8.56 6.15
CA ALA A 171 19.65 8.35 7.35
C ALA A 171 18.16 8.21 7.01
N PHE A 172 17.66 9.02 6.07
CA PHE A 172 16.28 8.92 5.58
C PHE A 172 16.01 7.61 4.84
N LEU A 173 16.93 7.20 3.96
CA LEU A 173 16.81 5.94 3.24
C LEU A 173 16.90 4.73 4.18
N ALA A 174 17.75 4.79 5.20
CA ALA A 174 17.83 3.76 6.24
C ALA A 174 16.50 3.61 7.00
N TRP A 175 15.86 4.74 7.35
CA TRP A 175 14.54 4.73 7.98
C TRP A 175 13.46 4.11 7.08
N ILE A 176 13.41 4.47 5.80
CA ILE A 176 12.46 3.89 4.85
C ILE A 176 12.68 2.38 4.71
N ARG A 177 13.94 1.93 4.61
CA ARG A 177 14.28 0.50 4.53
C ARG A 177 13.87 -0.27 5.79
N TYR A 178 14.00 0.36 6.97
CA TYR A 178 13.54 -0.22 8.23
C TYR A 178 12.02 -0.43 8.22
N LEU A 179 11.25 0.59 7.84
CA LEU A 179 9.78 0.51 7.74
C LEU A 179 9.33 -0.57 6.73
N GLU A 180 9.99 -0.65 5.57
CA GLU A 180 9.70 -1.70 4.59
C GLU A 180 9.98 -3.10 5.13
N ASN A 181 11.13 -3.30 5.79
CA ASN A 181 11.46 -4.57 6.40
C ASN A 181 10.45 -4.96 7.49
N PHE A 182 9.99 -4.01 8.30
CA PHE A 182 8.94 -4.25 9.30
C PHE A 182 7.64 -4.75 8.63
N ILE A 183 7.20 -4.10 7.55
CA ILE A 183 6.01 -4.53 6.80
C ILE A 183 6.15 -5.97 6.29
N TYR A 184 7.31 -6.34 5.75
CA TYR A 184 7.55 -7.70 5.26
C TYR A 184 7.53 -8.76 6.38
N ILE A 185 8.14 -8.46 7.53
CA ILE A 185 8.15 -9.33 8.70
C ILE A 185 6.72 -9.51 9.23
N ALA A 186 5.97 -8.42 9.36
CA ALA A 186 4.58 -8.45 9.85
C ALA A 186 3.66 -9.26 8.93
N ILE A 187 3.85 -9.20 7.61
CA ILE A 187 3.07 -10.00 6.65
C ILE A 187 3.54 -11.48 6.61
N GLY A 188 4.73 -11.76 7.13
CA GLY A 188 5.35 -13.09 7.12
C GLY A 188 5.92 -13.48 5.75
N ILE A 189 6.30 -12.51 4.91
CA ILE A 189 6.86 -12.76 3.58
C ILE A 189 8.35 -12.41 3.59
N PRO A 190 9.26 -13.37 3.36
CA PRO A 190 10.67 -13.08 3.19
C PRO A 190 10.92 -12.12 2.03
N LYS A 191 11.77 -11.10 2.25
CA LYS A 191 12.11 -10.07 1.26
C LYS A 191 12.64 -10.63 -0.06
N VAL A 192 13.34 -11.76 -0.01
CA VAL A 192 13.90 -12.46 -1.18
C VAL A 192 12.82 -12.82 -2.21
N ILE A 193 11.62 -13.19 -1.75
CA ILE A 193 10.51 -13.60 -2.65
C ILE A 193 9.97 -12.40 -3.43
N MET A 194 9.95 -11.21 -2.83
CA MET A 194 9.42 -10.00 -3.48
C MET A 194 10.41 -9.39 -4.48
N LEU A 195 11.71 -9.48 -4.19
CA LEU A 195 12.77 -8.96 -5.07
C LEU A 195 12.81 -9.64 -6.45
N VAL A 196 12.42 -10.92 -6.54
CA VAL A 196 12.43 -11.65 -7.81
C VAL A 196 11.40 -11.11 -8.81
N LYS A 197 10.30 -10.50 -8.34
CA LYS A 197 9.22 -10.03 -9.23
C LYS A 197 9.53 -8.72 -9.97
N THR A 198 10.44 -7.89 -9.49
CA THR A 198 10.69 -6.55 -10.07
C THR A 198 11.93 -6.47 -10.94
N VAL A 199 12.86 -7.43 -10.84
CA VAL A 199 14.17 -7.34 -11.53
C VAL A 199 14.23 -8.17 -12.82
N MET A 200 13.30 -9.08 -13.07
CA MET A 200 13.23 -9.78 -14.35
C MET A 200 12.09 -9.20 -15.19
N PRO A 201 12.35 -8.29 -16.15
CA PRO A 201 11.44 -8.16 -17.26
C PRO A 201 11.31 -9.55 -17.88
N VAL A 202 10.11 -10.11 -17.85
CA VAL A 202 9.78 -11.40 -18.44
C VAL A 202 9.92 -11.25 -19.96
N VAL A 203 11.16 -11.32 -20.43
CA VAL A 203 11.50 -11.56 -21.82
C VAL A 203 11.69 -13.07 -21.93
N GLY A 204 10.60 -13.76 -22.23
CA GLY A 204 10.60 -15.21 -22.40
C GLY A 204 9.65 -15.90 -21.44
N SER A 205 8.68 -16.59 -22.01
CA SER A 205 7.66 -17.41 -21.37
C SER A 205 8.27 -18.65 -20.68
N THR A 206 9.01 -18.46 -19.59
CA THR A 206 9.38 -19.58 -18.71
C THR A 206 8.32 -19.75 -17.62
N PRO A 207 7.82 -20.98 -17.40
CA PRO A 207 6.78 -21.24 -16.42
C PRO A 207 7.25 -20.96 -14.99
N PHE A 208 6.31 -20.43 -14.20
CA PHE A 208 6.44 -20.08 -12.80
C PHE A 208 7.04 -21.24 -11.97
N LEU A 209 8.22 -21.02 -11.39
CA LEU A 209 8.77 -21.88 -10.34
C LEU A 209 8.16 -21.48 -9.00
N THR A 210 7.11 -22.17 -8.58
CA THR A 210 6.65 -22.09 -7.18
C THR A 210 7.53 -22.98 -6.33
N ALA A 211 8.53 -22.40 -5.67
CA ALA A 211 9.34 -23.10 -4.69
C ALA A 211 8.51 -23.29 -3.40
N ALA A 212 8.03 -24.50 -3.15
CA ALA A 212 7.51 -24.90 -1.85
C ALA A 212 8.66 -25.54 -1.06
N SER A 213 9.18 -24.86 -0.05
CA SER A 213 10.11 -25.48 0.90
C SER A 213 9.32 -26.34 1.88
N ILE A 214 9.34 -27.66 1.70
CA ILE A 214 8.86 -28.62 2.69
C ILE A 214 10.00 -28.85 3.69
N PHE A 215 9.86 -28.30 4.90
CA PHE A 215 10.81 -28.54 5.99
C PHE A 215 10.42 -29.85 6.69
N SER A 216 11.23 -30.90 6.53
CA SER A 216 11.07 -32.15 7.30
C SER A 216 11.94 -32.05 8.57
N PRO A 217 11.36 -32.10 9.78
CA PRO A 217 12.10 -31.84 11.02
C PRO A 217 12.94 -33.02 11.55
N SER A 218 13.10 -34.13 10.82
CA SER A 218 13.63 -35.38 11.39
C SER A 218 15.03 -35.83 10.95
N SER A 219 15.82 -35.03 10.24
CA SER A 219 17.19 -35.43 9.87
C SER A 219 18.25 -34.38 10.19
N THR A 220 19.27 -34.78 10.95
CA THR A 220 20.46 -34.02 11.38
C THR A 220 21.41 -33.61 10.25
N THR A 221 20.94 -33.63 9.00
CA THR A 221 21.70 -33.21 7.83
C THR A 221 20.74 -32.53 6.84
N PRO A 222 20.94 -31.26 6.46
CA PRO A 222 20.09 -30.59 5.50
C PRO A 222 20.45 -31.03 4.07
N CYS A 223 19.74 -32.02 3.54
CA CYS A 223 19.77 -32.36 2.12
C CYS A 223 18.69 -31.55 1.38
N ILE A 224 19.12 -30.59 0.56
CA ILE A 224 18.21 -29.83 -0.32
C ILE A 224 18.04 -30.63 -1.61
N VAL A 225 16.90 -31.31 -1.77
CA VAL A 225 16.55 -32.03 -2.99
C VAL A 225 15.63 -31.16 -3.84
N PHE A 226 16.11 -30.70 -5.00
CA PHE A 226 15.30 -29.99 -5.99
C PHE A 226 14.66 -30.99 -6.95
N LEU A 227 13.34 -31.20 -6.84
CA LEU A 227 12.57 -31.94 -7.83
C LEU A 227 11.99 -30.93 -8.84
N ILE A 228 12.43 -31.02 -10.10
CA ILE A 228 11.93 -30.17 -11.19
C ILE A 228 10.99 -31.01 -12.07
N VAL A 229 9.70 -30.67 -12.09
CA VAL A 229 8.71 -31.29 -12.97
C VAL A 229 8.31 -30.28 -14.04
N PHE A 230 8.62 -30.59 -15.30
CA PHE A 230 8.24 -29.78 -16.46
C PHE A 230 6.87 -30.24 -16.99
N ILE A 231 5.87 -29.35 -16.96
CA ILE A 231 4.61 -29.52 -17.68
C ILE A 231 4.46 -28.31 -18.59
N SER A 232 4.65 -28.50 -19.90
CA SER A 232 4.58 -27.44 -20.90
C SER A 232 3.29 -27.59 -21.73
N PRO A 233 2.34 -26.65 -21.68
CA PRO A 233 1.23 -26.61 -22.64
C PRO A 233 1.65 -25.93 -23.97
N PRO A 234 0.97 -26.23 -25.09
CA PRO A 234 1.31 -25.68 -26.41
C PRO A 234 0.91 -24.20 -26.55
N LEU A 235 1.84 -23.41 -27.08
CA LEU A 235 1.72 -21.96 -27.31
C LEU A 235 0.70 -21.65 -28.43
N LYS A 236 -0.32 -20.84 -28.12
CA LYS A 236 -1.14 -20.14 -29.12
C LYS A 236 -0.57 -18.75 -29.37
N SER A 237 -0.42 -18.39 -30.66
CA SER A 237 0.10 -17.10 -31.11
C SER A 237 -0.83 -15.95 -30.71
N ILE A 238 -0.28 -14.94 -30.04
CA ILE A 238 -0.98 -13.72 -29.63
C ILE A 238 -0.71 -12.63 -30.68
N ALA A 239 -1.78 -12.06 -31.24
CA ALA A 239 -1.73 -10.97 -32.21
C ALA A 239 -1.33 -9.63 -31.56
N ALA A 240 -0.67 -8.77 -32.34
CA ALA A 240 -0.09 -7.52 -31.89
C ALA A 240 -1.15 -6.51 -31.36
N PRO A 241 -0.84 -5.74 -30.30
CA PRO A 241 -1.75 -4.74 -29.76
C PRO A 241 -1.80 -3.48 -30.63
N THR A 242 -3.02 -2.98 -30.86
CA THR A 242 -3.30 -1.70 -31.50
C THR A 242 -2.96 -0.51 -30.56
N PRO A 243 -2.47 0.61 -31.11
CA PRO A 243 -2.08 1.78 -30.32
C PRO A 243 -3.29 2.49 -29.69
N ILE A 244 -3.20 2.75 -28.39
CA ILE A 244 -4.21 3.47 -27.59
C ILE A 244 -3.97 4.98 -27.73
N ALA A 245 -5.00 5.70 -28.18
CA ALA A 245 -4.99 7.16 -28.30
C ALA A 245 -4.96 7.85 -26.91
N ALA A 246 -4.16 8.90 -26.80
CA ALA A 246 -4.00 9.68 -25.57
C ALA A 246 -5.26 10.50 -25.24
N PRO A 247 -5.77 10.48 -23.99
CA PRO A 247 -6.87 11.34 -23.59
C PRO A 247 -6.39 12.77 -23.30
N ALA A 248 -6.97 13.73 -24.02
CA ALA A 248 -6.89 15.14 -23.73
C ALA A 248 -7.95 15.51 -22.67
N SER A 249 -7.54 15.81 -21.44
CA SER A 249 -8.19 16.85 -20.61
C SER A 249 -7.32 17.20 -19.40
N LEU A 250 -6.91 18.47 -19.36
CA LEU A 250 -6.22 19.11 -18.25
C LEU A 250 -7.16 19.25 -17.06
N VAL A 251 -6.88 18.52 -15.98
CA VAL A 251 -7.51 18.72 -14.67
C VAL A 251 -6.91 19.99 -14.06
N LYS A 252 -7.74 21.01 -13.86
CA LYS A 252 -7.37 22.24 -13.14
C LYS A 252 -6.96 21.91 -11.69
N PRO A 253 -5.88 22.50 -11.16
CA PRO A 253 -5.46 22.26 -9.78
C PRO A 253 -6.49 22.81 -8.77
N PRO A 254 -6.66 22.14 -7.62
CA PRO A 254 -7.59 22.55 -6.58
C PRO A 254 -7.17 23.89 -5.94
N LYS A 255 -8.18 24.70 -5.61
CA LYS A 255 -8.06 25.99 -4.95
C LYS A 255 -7.44 25.80 -3.56
N PRO A 256 -6.46 26.63 -3.13
CA PRO A 256 -5.91 26.55 -1.79
C PRO A 256 -6.99 26.92 -0.75
N GLU A 257 -7.16 26.05 0.25
CA GLU A 257 -8.04 26.30 1.39
C GLU A 257 -7.48 27.42 2.28
N PRO A 258 -8.36 28.23 2.91
CA PRO A 258 -7.94 29.31 3.80
C PRO A 258 -7.30 28.74 5.07
N ASN A 259 -6.14 29.30 5.41
CA ASN A 259 -5.33 28.99 6.58
C ASN A 259 -6.17 28.84 7.86
N PHE A 260 -6.03 27.69 8.53
CA PHE A 260 -6.41 27.49 9.93
C PHE A 260 -5.54 28.42 10.79
N ALA A 261 -6.05 29.62 11.08
CA ALA A 261 -5.52 30.46 12.15
C ALA A 261 -5.83 29.75 13.48
N LEU A 262 -4.78 29.20 14.08
CA LEU A 262 -4.78 28.63 15.43
C LEU A 262 -5.07 29.78 16.42
N MET A 263 -6.34 30.01 16.73
CA MET A 263 -6.76 30.88 17.83
C MET A 263 -6.32 30.22 19.15
N LEU A 264 -5.13 30.57 19.63
CA LEU A 264 -4.74 30.37 21.03
C LEU A 264 -5.54 31.36 21.88
N ALA A 265 -6.70 30.93 22.37
CA ALA A 265 -7.41 31.65 23.41
C ALA A 265 -6.57 31.61 24.71
N PRO A 266 -6.37 32.75 25.40
CA PRO A 266 -5.65 32.77 26.66
C PRO A 266 -6.42 32.01 27.74
N ARG A 267 -5.70 31.18 28.49
CA ARG A 267 -6.21 30.39 29.62
C ARG A 267 -6.63 31.34 30.75
N PRO A 268 -7.86 31.25 31.30
CA PRO A 268 -8.25 32.07 32.43
C PRO A 268 -7.45 31.71 33.68
N ALA A 269 -7.05 32.74 34.43
CA ALA A 269 -6.30 32.61 35.67
C ALA A 269 -7.14 31.89 36.75
N PRO A 270 -6.51 31.10 37.65
CA PRO A 270 -7.20 30.49 38.78
C PRO A 270 -7.72 31.57 39.73
N ALA A 271 -8.96 31.39 40.19
CA ALA A 271 -9.58 32.26 41.19
C ALA A 271 -9.05 31.90 42.60
N ASP A 272 -8.66 32.92 43.35
CA ASP A 272 -8.40 32.89 44.79
C ASP A 272 -9.72 32.84 45.59
#